data_AF-A0A2T3LFJ3-F1
#
_entry.id   AF-A0A2T3LFJ3-F1
#
_cell.length_a   1.000
_cell.length_b   1.000
_cell.length_c   1.000
_cell.angle_alpha   90.00
_cell.angle_beta   90.00
_cell.angle_gamma   90.00
#
_symmetry.space_group_name_H-M   'P 1'
#
loop_
_entity.id
_entity.type
_entity.pdbx_description
1 polymer ?
#
loop_
_entity_poly.entity_id
_entity_poly.type
_entity_poly.pdbx_seq_one_letter_code
_entity_poly.pdbx_strand_id
1 'polypeptide(L)'
;MNDNSRLVFSTETGRIPEEKVKPQRPTGDGIVRIQRQTKGRKGKGVCIVTGLDMEDAQLKLLAAKLKKVCGCGGSVKDGTIEIQGDKREVIKAALEKEGHTVKLAGG
;
A
#
# COMPACT_ATOMS: atom_id res chain seq x y z
N MET A 1 24.95 36.87 47.42
CA MET A 1 25.77 37.84 46.68
C MET A 1 25.61 37.55 45.19
N ASN A 2 25.41 38.61 44.39
CA ASN A 2 25.29 38.58 42.93
C ASN A 2 26.59 38.19 42.24
N ASP A 3 26.48 37.54 41.08
CA ASP A 3 27.32 37.86 39.93
C ASP A 3 26.46 37.88 38.65
N ASN A 4 26.31 39.10 38.11
CA ASN A 4 25.76 39.38 36.80
C ASN A 4 26.78 39.00 35.73
N SER A 5 26.37 38.23 34.71
CA SER A 5 27.05 38.26 33.42
C SER A 5 26.07 38.01 32.28
N ARG A 6 25.56 39.14 31.81
CA ARG A 6 24.82 39.35 30.57
C ARG A 6 25.67 38.92 29.36
N LEU A 7 25.27 37.86 28.64
CA LEU A 7 25.67 37.66 27.24
C LEU A 7 24.44 37.44 26.34
N VAL A 8 24.00 38.57 25.80
CA VAL A 8 23.44 38.87 24.47
C VAL A 8 22.88 37.74 23.58
N PHE A 9 21.61 37.97 23.18
CA PHE A 9 20.86 37.61 21.95
C PHE A 9 21.51 36.72 20.88
N SER A 10 20.75 35.71 20.42
CA SER A 10 20.82 35.21 19.05
C SER A 10 19.43 34.81 18.55
N THR A 11 18.94 35.65 17.64
CA THR A 11 18.11 35.35 16.47
C THR A 11 16.83 34.54 16.65
N GLU A 12 15.73 35.28 16.56
CA GLU A 12 14.62 35.03 15.64
C GLU A 12 14.95 33.99 14.56
N THR A 13 14.42 32.78 14.69
CA THR A 13 13.79 31.97 13.63
C THR A 13 13.61 30.55 14.14
N GLY A 14 12.35 30.16 14.33
CA GLY A 14 12.03 28.80 14.75
C GLY A 14 10.69 28.33 14.17
N ARG A 15 10.29 28.81 13.00
CA ARG A 15 9.25 28.12 12.22
C ARG A 15 9.93 26.98 11.48
N ILE A 16 10.10 25.86 12.17
CA ILE A 16 10.35 24.57 11.53
C ILE A 16 8.97 23.94 11.41
N PRO A 17 8.36 23.84 10.21
CA PRO A 17 7.24 22.94 10.06
C PRO A 17 7.74 21.55 10.40
N GLU A 18 7.15 20.93 11.43
CA GLU A 18 7.29 19.49 11.69
C GLU A 18 6.87 18.76 10.42
N GLU A 19 7.86 18.40 9.62
CA GLU A 19 7.68 17.52 8.49
C GLU A 19 7.34 16.17 9.10
N LYS A 20 6.04 15.87 9.11
CA LYS A 20 5.46 14.62 9.60
C LYS A 20 6.33 13.46 9.13
N VAL A 21 7.14 12.93 10.05
CA VAL A 21 7.98 11.77 9.82
C VAL A 21 7.03 10.62 9.54
N LYS A 22 6.78 10.37 8.25
CA LYS A 22 6.04 9.20 7.81
C LYS A 22 6.86 7.99 8.26
N PRO A 23 6.26 7.02 8.96
CA PRO A 23 7.00 5.85 9.44
C PRO A 23 7.60 5.13 8.24
N GLN A 24 8.91 5.24 8.07
CA GLN A 24 9.67 4.47 7.09
C GLN A 24 9.69 3.03 7.53
N ARG A 25 8.71 2.27 7.04
CA ARG A 25 8.74 0.80 7.05
C ARG A 25 9.85 0.36 6.08
N PRO A 26 10.60 -0.70 6.40
CA PRO A 26 11.69 -1.18 5.55
C PRO A 26 11.15 -1.42 4.13
N THR A 27 11.95 -1.06 3.12
CA THR A 27 11.66 -1.26 1.70
C THR A 27 11.30 -2.72 1.43
N GLY A 28 10.02 -3.06 1.53
CA GLY A 28 9.49 -4.25 0.91
C GLY A 28 9.60 -4.06 -0.59
N ASP A 29 9.99 -5.10 -1.33
CA ASP A 29 10.32 -5.04 -2.77
C ASP A 29 9.24 -4.44 -3.70
N GLY A 30 8.09 -3.98 -3.18
CA GLY A 30 6.96 -3.51 -3.98
C GLY A 30 6.36 -4.61 -4.86
N ILE A 31 6.69 -5.87 -4.56
CA ILE A 31 6.29 -7.03 -5.35
C ILE A 31 4.92 -7.50 -4.89
N VAL A 32 3.93 -7.16 -5.71
CA VAL A 32 2.55 -7.58 -5.54
C VAL A 32 2.41 -9.03 -5.98
N ARG A 33 2.00 -9.91 -5.07
CA ARG A 33 1.80 -11.33 -5.34
C ARG A 33 0.32 -11.63 -5.48
N ILE A 34 -0.09 -12.12 -6.64
CA ILE A 34 -1.49 -12.49 -6.90
C ILE A 34 -1.61 -14.00 -6.74
N GLN A 35 -2.26 -14.45 -5.67
CA GLN A 35 -2.56 -15.84 -5.41
C GLN A 35 -3.98 -16.18 -5.84
N ARG A 36 -4.15 -17.22 -6.65
CA ARG A 36 -5.48 -17.73 -6.96
C ARG A 36 -5.92 -18.78 -5.93
N GLN A 37 -7.07 -18.58 -5.31
CA GLN A 37 -7.72 -19.57 -4.45
C GLN A 37 -9.01 -20.08 -5.10
N THR A 38 -8.98 -21.32 -5.59
CA THR A 38 -10.13 -22.03 -6.20
C THR A 38 -10.61 -23.23 -5.39
N LYS A 39 -9.81 -23.71 -4.41
CA LYS A 39 -10.14 -24.87 -3.57
C LYS A 39 -11.45 -24.63 -2.80
N GLY A 40 -12.42 -25.52 -3.01
CA GLY A 40 -13.70 -25.55 -2.27
C GLY A 40 -14.80 -24.61 -2.77
N ARG A 41 -14.58 -23.82 -3.84
CA ARG A 41 -15.54 -22.78 -4.29
C ARG A 41 -16.22 -23.05 -5.63
N LYS A 42 -16.56 -24.31 -5.96
CA LYS A 42 -17.37 -24.70 -7.15
C LYS A 42 -17.03 -23.90 -8.44
N GLY A 43 -15.74 -23.72 -8.74
CA GLY A 43 -15.28 -23.00 -9.94
C GLY A 43 -15.23 -21.46 -9.85
N LYS A 44 -15.83 -20.82 -8.83
CA LYS A 44 -15.68 -19.38 -8.58
C LYS A 44 -14.41 -19.12 -7.77
N GLY A 45 -13.30 -18.97 -8.48
CA GLY A 45 -12.01 -18.60 -7.90
C GLY A 45 -12.01 -17.17 -7.35
N VAL A 46 -11.20 -16.93 -6.33
CA VAL A 46 -10.85 -15.58 -5.85
C VAL A 46 -9.36 -15.36 -5.99
N CYS A 47 -8.97 -14.14 -6.34
CA CYS A 47 -7.59 -13.69 -6.39
C CYS A 47 -7.28 -12.91 -5.12
N ILE A 48 -6.27 -13.35 -4.38
CA ILE A 48 -5.77 -12.70 -3.19
C ILE A 48 -4.48 -11.99 -3.58
N VAL A 49 -4.47 -10.68 -3.43
CA VAL A 49 -3.35 -9.80 -3.81
C VAL A 49 -2.63 -9.38 -2.53
N THR A 50 -1.43 -9.90 -2.35
CA THR A 50 -0.55 -9.72 -1.17
C THR A 50 0.72 -8.95 -1.56
N GLY A 51 1.52 -8.50 -0.58
CA GLY A 51 2.76 -7.77 -0.84
C GLY A 51 2.56 -6.28 -1.13
N LEU A 52 1.41 -5.74 -0.73
CA LEU A 52 1.10 -4.31 -0.77
C LEU A 52 1.41 -3.72 0.62
N ASP A 53 2.68 -3.48 0.90
CA ASP A 53 3.14 -2.79 2.12
C ASP A 53 2.92 -1.27 2.03
N MET A 54 1.73 -0.88 1.60
CA MET A 54 1.31 0.51 1.44
C MET A 54 0.45 0.94 2.62
N GLU A 55 0.29 2.25 2.80
CA GLU A 55 -0.61 2.80 3.80
C GLU A 55 -2.07 2.38 3.51
N ASP A 56 -2.91 2.19 4.53
CA ASP A 56 -4.32 1.80 4.38
C ASP A 56 -5.09 2.68 3.38
N ALA A 57 -4.75 3.97 3.30
CA ALA A 57 -5.32 4.91 2.35
C ALA A 57 -4.97 4.52 0.89
N GLN A 58 -3.72 4.18 0.62
CA GLN A 58 -3.25 3.74 -0.70
C GLN A 58 -3.82 2.36 -1.06
N LEU A 59 -3.86 1.43 -0.11
CA LEU A 59 -4.48 0.11 -0.28
C LEU A 59 -5.95 0.20 -0.66
N LYS A 60 -6.73 1.06 0.02
CA LYS A 60 -8.13 1.31 -0.32
C LYS A 60 -8.28 1.95 -1.71
N LEU A 61 -7.39 2.87 -2.09
CA LEU A 61 -7.40 3.51 -3.40
C LEU A 61 -7.10 2.50 -4.52
N LEU A 62 -6.07 1.67 -4.34
CA LEU A 62 -5.70 0.57 -5.24
C LEU A 62 -6.85 -0.45 -5.36
N ALA A 63 -7.42 -0.86 -4.24
CA ALA A 63 -8.57 -1.77 -4.24
C ALA A 63 -9.78 -1.17 -4.97
N ALA A 64 -10.06 0.13 -4.81
CA ALA A 64 -11.14 0.81 -5.53
C ALA A 64 -10.89 0.82 -7.04
N LYS A 65 -9.66 1.11 -7.47
CA LYS A 65 -9.28 1.07 -8.89
C LYS A 65 -9.34 -0.34 -9.46
N LEU A 66 -8.79 -1.33 -8.77
CA LEU A 66 -8.81 -2.73 -9.20
C LEU A 66 -10.23 -3.25 -9.33
N LYS A 67 -11.13 -2.90 -8.40
CA LYS A 67 -12.57 -3.20 -8.52
C LYS A 67 -13.19 -2.58 -9.77
N LYS A 68 -12.85 -1.32 -10.08
CA LYS A 68 -13.35 -0.60 -11.27
C LYS A 68 -12.86 -1.25 -12.57
N VAL A 69 -11.59 -1.64 -12.63
CA VAL A 69 -11.00 -2.28 -13.83
C VAL A 69 -11.51 -3.70 -14.00
N CYS A 70 -11.61 -4.47 -12.92
CA CYS A 70 -12.05 -5.86 -13.01
C CYS A 70 -13.56 -5.98 -13.21
N GLY A 71 -14.34 -4.94 -12.87
CA GLY A 71 -15.81 -5.02 -12.84
C GLY A 71 -16.32 -6.10 -11.89
N CYS A 72 -15.49 -6.48 -10.91
CA CYS A 72 -15.73 -7.57 -9.99
C CYS A 72 -15.75 -7.04 -8.56
N GLY A 73 -16.56 -7.69 -7.71
CA GLY A 73 -16.54 -7.42 -6.27
C GLY A 73 -15.18 -7.75 -5.67
N GLY A 74 -14.74 -6.93 -4.72
CA GLY A 74 -13.51 -7.16 -3.98
C GLY A 74 -13.52 -6.44 -2.63
N SER A 75 -12.69 -6.91 -1.72
CA SER A 75 -12.60 -6.39 -0.35
C SER A 75 -11.15 -6.30 0.06
N VAL A 76 -10.80 -5.31 0.87
CA VAL A 76 -9.50 -5.26 1.53
C VAL A 76 -9.68 -5.91 2.88
N LYS A 77 -8.87 -6.93 3.16
CA LYS A 77 -8.89 -7.68 4.40
C LYS A 77 -7.46 -7.81 4.92
N ASP A 78 -7.23 -7.32 6.13
CA ASP A 78 -5.94 -7.44 6.83
C ASP A 78 -4.74 -7.01 5.97
N GLY A 79 -4.84 -5.85 5.29
CA GLY A 79 -3.77 -5.34 4.41
C GLY A 79 -3.65 -6.04 3.05
N THR A 80 -4.58 -6.95 2.74
CA THR A 80 -4.58 -7.77 1.53
C THR A 80 -5.81 -7.46 0.67
N ILE A 81 -5.71 -7.45 -0.66
CA ILE A 81 -6.87 -7.21 -1.52
C ILE A 81 -7.40 -8.54 -2.04
N GLU A 82 -8.62 -8.89 -1.68
CA GLU A 82 -9.34 -10.04 -2.22
C GLU A 82 -10.24 -9.58 -3.38
N ILE A 83 -10.08 -10.17 -4.55
CA ILE A 83 -10.88 -9.88 -5.74
C ILE A 83 -11.61 -11.16 -6.17
N GLN A 84 -12.91 -11.05 -6.41
CA GLN A 84 -13.69 -12.16 -6.94
C GLN A 84 -13.41 -12.35 -8.43
N GLY A 85 -13.20 -13.60 -8.84
CA GLY A 85 -12.96 -13.97 -10.23
C GLY A 85 -11.50 -14.31 -10.51
N ASP A 86 -11.28 -15.09 -11.56
CA ASP A 86 -9.97 -15.51 -12.06
C ASP A 86 -9.48 -14.56 -13.17
N LYS A 87 -9.52 -13.25 -12.89
CA LYS A 87 -9.04 -12.23 -13.84
C LYS A 87 -7.57 -11.88 -13.57
N ARG A 88 -6.73 -12.88 -13.37
CA ARG A 88 -5.30 -12.72 -13.03
C ARG A 88 -4.55 -11.85 -14.02
N GLU A 89 -4.85 -11.95 -15.32
CA GLU A 89 -4.22 -11.16 -16.37
C GLU A 89 -4.62 -9.68 -16.31
N VAL A 90 -5.90 -9.40 -16.04
CA VAL A 90 -6.41 -8.03 -15.91
C VAL A 90 -5.84 -7.36 -14.66
N ILE A 91 -5.80 -8.08 -13.54
CA ILE A 91 -5.21 -7.58 -12.29
C ILE A 91 -3.71 -7.32 -12.48
N LYS A 92 -2.99 -8.26 -13.13
CA LYS A 92 -1.58 -8.10 -13.46
C LYS A 92 -1.35 -6.86 -14.33
N ALA A 93 -2.08 -6.73 -15.44
CA ALA A 93 -1.93 -5.61 -16.36
C ALA A 93 -2.29 -4.26 -15.71
N ALA A 94 -3.29 -4.22 -14.82
CA ALA A 94 -3.66 -3.02 -14.09
C ALA A 94 -2.55 -2.58 -13.13
N LEU A 95 -1.99 -3.53 -12.38
CA LEU A 95 -0.89 -3.27 -11.43
C LEU A 95 0.42 -2.91 -12.15
N GLU A 96 0.75 -3.58 -13.25
CA GLU A 96 1.92 -3.25 -14.09
C GLU A 96 1.79 -1.84 -14.69
N LYS A 97 0.59 -1.43 -15.12
CA LYS A 97 0.32 -0.05 -15.58
C LYS A 97 0.50 0.99 -14.49
N GLU A 98 0.29 0.64 -13.23
CA GLU A 98 0.55 1.52 -12.09
C GLU A 98 2.03 1.53 -11.65
N GLY A 99 2.89 0.75 -12.32
CA GLY A 99 4.31 0.66 -12.02
C GLY A 99 4.65 -0.32 -10.89
N HIS A 100 3.70 -1.19 -10.50
CA HIS A 100 3.95 -2.22 -9.50
C HIS A 100 4.53 -3.48 -10.15
N THR A 101 5.49 -4.10 -9.47
CA THR A 101 6.05 -5.38 -9.92
C THR A 101 5.12 -6.50 -9.49
N VAL A 102 4.52 -7.22 -10.43
CA VAL A 102 3.55 -8.28 -10.12
C VAL A 102 4.17 -9.66 -10.30
N LYS A 103 4.02 -10.53 -9.30
CA LYS A 103 4.28 -11.96 -9.42
C LYS A 103 3.00 -12.76 -9.27
N LEU A 104 2.75 -13.67 -10.21
CA LEU A 104 1.65 -14.62 -10.11
C LEU A 104 2.08 -15.75 -9.16
N ALA A 105 1.36 -15.92 -8.06
CA ALA A 105 1.60 -16.96 -7.08
C ALA A 105 0.55 -18.08 -7.21
N GLY A 106 0.99 -19.33 -7.19
CA GLY A 106 0.14 -20.50 -7.36
C GLY A 106 0.21 -21.08 -8.78
N GLY A 107 0.69 -22.32 -8.86
CA GLY A 107 0.54 -23.21 -10.01
C GLY A 107 -0.76 -23.99 -9.95
#